data_AF-A0A444HCX1-F1
#
_entry.id   AF-A0A444HCX1-F1
#
_cell.length_a   1.000
_cell.length_b   1.000
_cell.length_c   1.000
_cell.angle_alpha   90.00
_cell.angle_beta   90.00
_cell.angle_gamma   90.00
#
_symmetry.space_group_name_H-M   'P 1'
#
loop_
_entity.id
_entity.type
_entity.pdbx_description
1 polymer ?
#
loop_
_entity_poly.entity_id
_entity_poly.type
_entity_poly.pdbx_seq_one_letter_code
_entity_poly.pdbx_strand_id
1 'polypeptide(L)'
;MTKFDTKETLVSIAKTGFSTIPFAGTALTELVFDYNGRVKQNRLNKFIEILAKSITQETDVNIDNIKTEDFSDLFESILKRVVTTKSEEKLNRFKDIIVQELNNPTNETELLDLYLDLITILSEKELFILFEHRHFNSKFQRETNKKRELERELSSILEEQKKENFITENSKVESLEGKLKVEIKELKEKLDPLKKNRKADHYGITNQKFMFHKQRLYSKGLLLDYGIGSIGYKAFEIMSITEFGEEFLGFIMSNN
;
A
#
# COMPACT_ATOMS: atom_id res chain seq x y z
N MET A 1 -18.15 -32.95 -24.94
CA MET A 1 -18.02 -31.74 -24.11
C MET A 1 -18.52 -30.55 -24.91
N THR A 2 -19.76 -30.16 -24.66
CA THR A 2 -20.50 -29.13 -25.41
C THR A 2 -20.07 -27.73 -24.96
N LYS A 3 -19.89 -26.83 -25.92
CA LYS A 3 -19.77 -25.38 -25.70
C LYS A 3 -21.05 -24.88 -25.03
N PHE A 4 -21.08 -24.86 -23.70
CA PHE A 4 -22.06 -24.06 -22.97
C PHE A 4 -21.72 -22.59 -23.20
N ASP A 5 -22.72 -21.82 -23.61
CA ASP A 5 -22.56 -20.42 -23.97
C ASP A 5 -22.15 -19.65 -22.69
N THR A 6 -20.96 -19.08 -22.66
CA THR A 6 -20.41 -18.36 -21.50
C THR A 6 -21.32 -17.23 -20.99
N LYS A 7 -22.24 -16.78 -21.86
CA LYS A 7 -23.32 -15.85 -21.53
C LYS A 7 -24.37 -16.48 -20.61
N GLU A 8 -24.78 -17.73 -20.84
CA GLU A 8 -25.70 -18.45 -19.94
C GLU A 8 -25.03 -18.81 -18.61
N THR A 9 -23.73 -19.11 -18.60
CA THR A 9 -22.98 -19.43 -17.37
C THR A 9 -22.87 -18.22 -16.44
N LEU A 10 -22.51 -17.04 -16.97
CA LEU A 10 -22.49 -15.79 -16.19
C LEU A 10 -23.91 -15.46 -15.68
N VAL A 11 -24.91 -15.54 -16.55
CA VAL A 11 -26.30 -15.26 -16.20
C VAL A 11 -26.83 -16.25 -15.16
N SER A 12 -26.41 -17.52 -15.16
CA SER A 12 -26.82 -18.51 -14.17
C SER A 12 -26.12 -18.30 -12.81
N ILE A 13 -24.80 -18.05 -12.79
CA ILE A 13 -24.07 -17.77 -11.55
C ILE A 13 -24.55 -16.45 -10.93
N ALA A 14 -24.75 -15.41 -11.75
CA ALA A 14 -25.30 -14.14 -11.32
C ALA A 14 -26.78 -14.23 -10.93
N LYS A 15 -27.62 -15.01 -11.61
CA LYS A 15 -29.03 -15.18 -11.22
C LYS A 15 -29.20 -15.97 -9.93
N THR A 16 -28.31 -16.90 -9.61
CA THR A 16 -28.44 -17.70 -8.39
C THR A 16 -27.81 -17.01 -7.17
N GLY A 17 -26.67 -16.31 -7.33
CA GLY A 17 -25.97 -15.64 -6.23
C GLY A 17 -26.18 -14.13 -6.11
N PHE A 18 -26.47 -13.44 -7.22
CA PHE A 18 -26.49 -11.97 -7.31
C PHE A 18 -27.81 -11.38 -7.85
N SER A 19 -28.84 -12.20 -8.02
CA SER A 19 -30.19 -11.72 -8.37
C SER A 19 -30.82 -10.83 -7.30
N THR A 20 -30.21 -10.78 -6.13
CA THR A 20 -30.56 -9.94 -5.00
C THR A 20 -29.90 -8.56 -5.02
N ILE A 21 -28.83 -8.34 -5.81
CA ILE A 21 -28.22 -7.01 -6.01
C ILE A 21 -29.09 -6.21 -6.99
N PRO A 22 -29.71 -5.08 -6.57
CA PRO A 22 -30.37 -4.17 -7.49
C PRO A 22 -29.40 -3.70 -8.60
N PHE A 23 -29.88 -3.60 -9.84
CA PHE A 23 -29.13 -3.05 -10.99
C PHE A 23 -27.89 -3.83 -11.48
N ALA A 24 -27.37 -4.82 -10.74
CA ALA A 24 -26.23 -5.63 -11.17
C ALA A 24 -26.44 -6.29 -12.55
N GLY A 25 -27.64 -6.79 -12.84
CA GLY A 25 -27.97 -7.37 -14.14
C GLY A 25 -27.83 -6.38 -15.31
N THR A 26 -28.16 -5.10 -15.07
CA THR A 26 -28.06 -4.02 -16.06
C THR A 26 -26.60 -3.61 -16.27
N ALA A 27 -25.85 -3.39 -15.18
CA ALA A 27 -24.42 -3.06 -15.25
C ALA A 27 -23.60 -4.14 -15.97
N LEU A 28 -23.86 -5.41 -15.67
CA LEU A 28 -23.21 -6.54 -16.34
C LEU A 28 -23.54 -6.59 -17.84
N THR A 29 -24.77 -6.26 -18.20
CA THR A 29 -25.25 -6.23 -19.59
C THR A 29 -24.49 -5.15 -20.37
N GLU A 30 -24.52 -3.90 -19.92
CA GLU A 30 -23.87 -2.77 -20.59
C GLU A 30 -22.36 -2.98 -20.80
N LEU A 31 -21.65 -3.46 -19.77
CA LEU A 31 -20.20 -3.67 -19.84
C LEU A 31 -19.75 -4.75 -20.85
N VAL A 32 -20.64 -5.70 -21.18
CA VAL A 32 -20.35 -6.85 -22.07
C VAL A 32 -20.61 -6.54 -23.55
N PHE A 33 -21.50 -5.59 -23.88
CA PHE A 33 -21.94 -5.37 -25.27
C PHE A 33 -20.98 -4.56 -26.18
N ASP A 34 -19.87 -4.02 -25.65
CA ASP A 34 -18.85 -3.34 -26.46
C ASP A 34 -18.11 -4.28 -27.43
N TYR A 35 -17.57 -3.77 -28.55
CA TYR A 35 -16.82 -4.49 -29.61
C TYR A 35 -15.62 -5.34 -29.11
N ASN A 36 -15.10 -5.07 -27.90
CA ASN A 36 -14.10 -5.89 -27.19
C ASN A 36 -14.73 -6.95 -26.24
N GLY A 37 -16.00 -7.28 -26.46
CA GLY A 37 -16.89 -7.95 -25.51
C GLY A 37 -16.35 -9.27 -24.99
N ARG A 38 -15.71 -10.10 -25.83
CA ARG A 38 -15.23 -11.43 -25.38
C ARG A 38 -14.11 -11.36 -24.33
N VAL A 39 -13.16 -10.43 -24.48
CA VAL A 39 -12.06 -10.28 -23.50
C VAL A 39 -12.59 -9.66 -22.20
N LYS A 40 -13.43 -8.63 -22.31
CA LYS A 40 -14.08 -8.00 -21.15
C LYS A 40 -14.98 -9.00 -20.42
N GLN A 41 -15.76 -9.78 -21.15
CA GLN A 41 -16.62 -10.85 -20.62
C GLN A 41 -15.81 -11.91 -19.88
N ASN A 42 -14.68 -12.38 -20.45
CA ASN A 42 -13.84 -13.36 -19.76
C ASN A 42 -13.30 -12.83 -18.42
N ARG A 43 -12.92 -11.54 -18.35
CA ARG A 43 -12.48 -10.90 -17.10
C ARG A 43 -13.60 -10.80 -16.09
N LEU A 44 -14.78 -10.40 -16.56
CA LEU A 44 -15.98 -10.29 -15.74
C LEU A 44 -16.39 -11.65 -15.17
N ASN A 45 -16.49 -12.67 -16.03
CA ASN A 45 -16.82 -14.05 -15.62
C ASN A 45 -15.86 -14.54 -14.54
N LYS A 46 -14.55 -14.38 -14.76
CA LYS A 46 -13.52 -14.77 -13.79
C LYS A 46 -13.69 -14.05 -12.45
N PHE A 47 -13.95 -12.75 -12.47
CA PHE A 47 -14.17 -11.99 -11.24
C PHE A 47 -15.43 -12.44 -10.49
N ILE A 48 -16.54 -12.67 -11.20
CA ILE A 48 -17.79 -13.16 -10.61
C ILE A 48 -17.61 -14.55 -10.01
N GLU A 49 -16.82 -15.43 -10.63
CA GLU A 49 -16.46 -16.74 -10.06
C GLU A 49 -15.67 -16.59 -8.74
N ILE A 50 -14.67 -15.70 -8.72
CA ILE A 50 -13.87 -15.41 -7.51
C ILE A 50 -14.77 -14.87 -6.39
N LEU A 51 -15.64 -13.91 -6.70
CA LEU A 51 -16.56 -13.29 -5.75
C LEU A 51 -17.59 -14.27 -5.21
N ALA A 52 -18.24 -15.04 -6.09
CA ALA A 52 -19.22 -16.05 -5.68
C ALA A 52 -18.60 -17.11 -4.76
N LYS A 53 -17.36 -17.53 -5.04
CA LYS A 53 -16.65 -18.48 -4.19
C LYS A 53 -16.41 -17.92 -2.79
N SER A 54 -16.03 -16.67 -2.64
CA SER A 54 -15.81 -16.08 -1.31
C SER A 54 -17.11 -15.91 -0.53
N ILE A 55 -18.18 -15.41 -1.17
CA ILE A 55 -19.48 -15.25 -0.51
C ILE A 55 -20.08 -16.59 -0.09
N THR A 56 -19.89 -17.66 -0.87
CA THR A 56 -20.43 -18.99 -0.54
C THR A 56 -19.63 -19.74 0.51
N GLN A 57 -18.36 -19.38 0.72
CA GLN A 57 -17.48 -19.98 1.72
C GLN A 57 -17.53 -19.25 3.07
N GLU A 58 -17.89 -17.97 3.07
CA GLU A 58 -18.07 -17.18 4.28
C GLU A 58 -19.49 -17.36 4.84
N THR A 59 -19.59 -17.88 6.06
CA THR A 59 -20.87 -18.27 6.68
C THR A 59 -21.70 -17.10 7.21
N ASP A 60 -21.21 -15.86 7.11
CA ASP A 60 -21.78 -14.71 7.83
C ASP A 60 -21.85 -13.43 6.96
N VAL A 61 -22.08 -13.59 5.65
CA VAL A 61 -22.23 -12.44 4.74
C VAL A 61 -23.55 -11.73 5.04
N ASN A 62 -23.48 -10.46 5.45
CA ASN A 62 -24.65 -9.63 5.67
C ASN A 62 -25.22 -9.14 4.33
N ILE A 63 -26.29 -9.79 3.86
CA ILE A 63 -26.91 -9.46 2.57
C ILE A 63 -27.81 -8.22 2.68
N ASP A 64 -28.08 -7.67 3.86
CA ASP A 64 -28.97 -6.50 3.98
C ASP A 64 -28.36 -5.26 3.32
N ASN A 65 -27.03 -5.12 3.36
CA ASN A 65 -26.35 -3.99 2.70
C ASN A 65 -26.39 -4.08 1.16
N ILE A 66 -26.69 -5.25 0.60
CA ILE A 66 -26.66 -5.46 -0.86
C ILE A 66 -27.66 -4.57 -1.63
N LYS A 67 -28.68 -4.05 -0.92
CA LYS A 67 -29.77 -3.25 -1.49
C LYS A 67 -29.55 -1.75 -1.34
N THR A 68 -28.46 -1.31 -0.71
CA THR A 68 -28.19 0.11 -0.54
C THR A 68 -27.70 0.73 -1.85
N GLU A 69 -27.96 2.03 -2.00
CA GLU A 69 -27.47 2.81 -3.15
C GLU A 69 -25.95 2.86 -3.16
N ASP A 70 -25.33 3.16 -2.00
CA ASP A 70 -23.87 3.21 -1.84
C ASP A 70 -23.19 1.91 -2.25
N PHE A 71 -23.74 0.75 -1.86
CA PHE A 71 -23.21 -0.54 -2.28
C PHE A 71 -23.37 -0.76 -3.79
N SER A 72 -24.50 -0.37 -4.36
CA SER A 72 -24.78 -0.53 -5.79
C SER A 72 -23.80 0.29 -6.63
N ASP A 73 -23.55 1.54 -6.23
CA ASP A 73 -22.60 2.44 -6.88
C ASP A 73 -21.17 1.91 -6.77
N LEU A 74 -20.76 1.47 -5.58
CA LEU A 74 -19.47 0.82 -5.36
C LEU A 74 -19.30 -0.42 -6.25
N PHE A 75 -20.30 -1.29 -6.28
CA PHE A 75 -20.27 -2.53 -7.06
C PHE A 75 -20.10 -2.21 -8.54
N GLU A 76 -20.86 -1.26 -9.08
CA GLU A 76 -20.72 -0.80 -10.46
C GLU A 76 -19.32 -0.19 -10.72
N SER A 77 -18.84 0.65 -9.80
CA SER A 77 -17.51 1.27 -9.81
C SER A 77 -16.40 0.20 -9.91
N ILE A 78 -16.52 -0.89 -9.17
CA ILE A 78 -15.60 -2.03 -9.22
C ILE A 78 -15.74 -2.81 -10.53
N LEU A 79 -16.94 -3.12 -10.99
CA LEU A 79 -17.14 -3.87 -12.24
C LEU A 79 -16.53 -3.14 -13.46
N LYS A 80 -16.65 -1.82 -13.52
CA LYS A 80 -16.00 -0.98 -14.54
C LYS A 80 -14.47 -1.15 -14.54
N ARG A 81 -13.85 -1.24 -13.36
CA ARG A 81 -12.40 -1.48 -13.22
C ARG A 81 -12.03 -2.92 -13.57
N VAL A 82 -12.82 -3.90 -13.15
CA VAL A 82 -12.62 -5.34 -13.42
C VAL A 82 -12.50 -5.62 -14.92
N VAL A 83 -13.40 -5.09 -15.76
CA VAL A 83 -13.38 -5.38 -17.19
C VAL A 83 -12.12 -4.88 -17.91
N THR A 84 -11.40 -3.92 -17.32
CA THR A 84 -10.12 -3.42 -17.83
C THR A 84 -8.89 -4.06 -17.16
N THR A 85 -9.07 -4.80 -16.07
CA THR A 85 -7.99 -5.33 -15.24
C THR A 85 -7.55 -6.73 -15.67
N LYS A 86 -6.23 -6.93 -15.80
CA LYS A 86 -5.63 -8.24 -16.11
C LYS A 86 -5.00 -8.94 -14.89
N SER A 87 -4.58 -8.19 -13.87
CA SER A 87 -3.89 -8.73 -12.69
C SER A 87 -4.89 -9.45 -11.79
N GLU A 88 -4.57 -10.69 -11.42
CA GLU A 88 -5.40 -11.49 -10.52
C GLU A 88 -5.35 -10.95 -9.10
N GLU A 89 -4.21 -10.43 -8.67
CA GLU A 89 -4.01 -9.81 -7.35
C GLU A 89 -4.95 -8.62 -7.17
N LYS A 90 -5.12 -7.79 -8.20
CA LYS A 90 -6.08 -6.68 -8.18
C LYS A 90 -7.53 -7.15 -8.17
N LEU A 91 -7.85 -8.20 -8.93
CA LEU A 91 -9.19 -8.79 -8.92
C LEU A 91 -9.53 -9.34 -7.53
N ASN A 92 -8.56 -9.96 -6.84
CA ASN A 92 -8.75 -10.41 -5.46
C ASN A 92 -9.01 -9.21 -4.53
N ARG A 93 -8.18 -8.16 -4.58
CA ARG A 93 -8.42 -6.95 -3.77
C ARG A 93 -9.80 -6.31 -4.01
N PHE A 94 -10.25 -6.22 -5.27
CA PHE A 94 -11.60 -5.75 -5.56
C PHE A 94 -12.69 -6.63 -4.96
N LYS A 95 -12.47 -7.95 -4.96
CA LYS A 95 -13.36 -8.91 -4.31
C LYS A 95 -13.37 -8.70 -2.78
N ASP A 96 -12.21 -8.54 -2.16
CA ASP A 96 -12.10 -8.32 -0.72
C ASP A 96 -12.82 -7.04 -0.29
N ILE A 97 -12.73 -5.98 -1.09
CA ILE A 97 -13.47 -4.74 -0.86
C ILE A 97 -14.98 -4.96 -0.89
N ILE A 98 -15.50 -5.68 -1.89
CA ILE A 98 -16.95 -5.99 -1.96
C ILE A 98 -17.39 -6.76 -0.71
N VAL A 99 -16.63 -7.78 -0.32
CA VAL A 99 -16.97 -8.62 0.84
C VAL A 99 -16.93 -7.81 2.14
N GLN A 100 -15.90 -6.97 2.31
CA GLN A 100 -15.80 -6.07 3.44
C GLN A 100 -16.99 -5.12 3.51
N GLU A 101 -17.35 -4.48 2.40
CA GLU A 101 -18.44 -3.50 2.35
C GLU A 101 -19.81 -4.14 2.53
N LEU A 102 -20.01 -5.39 2.13
CA LEU A 102 -21.23 -6.14 2.49
C LEU A 102 -21.35 -6.31 4.02
N ASN A 103 -20.25 -6.63 4.69
CA ASN A 103 -20.25 -6.98 6.11
C ASN A 103 -20.18 -5.76 7.04
N ASN A 104 -19.38 -4.77 6.66
CA ASN A 104 -19.08 -3.57 7.42
C ASN A 104 -19.05 -2.36 6.48
N PRO A 105 -20.22 -1.80 6.13
CA PRO A 105 -20.30 -0.71 5.17
C PRO A 105 -19.54 0.52 5.68
N THR A 106 -18.70 1.12 4.84
CA THR A 106 -17.99 2.35 5.19
C THR A 106 -18.90 3.57 5.07
N ASN A 107 -18.65 4.57 5.91
CA ASN A 107 -19.26 5.91 5.77
C ASN A 107 -18.39 6.85 4.90
N GLU A 108 -17.20 6.41 4.49
CA GLU A 108 -16.21 7.22 3.77
C GLU A 108 -16.11 6.81 2.30
N THR A 109 -17.21 6.93 1.57
CA THR A 109 -17.34 6.50 0.17
C THR A 109 -16.33 7.19 -0.77
N GLU A 110 -16.06 8.48 -0.58
CA GLU A 110 -15.06 9.22 -1.37
C GLU A 110 -13.64 8.68 -1.18
N LEU A 111 -13.27 8.30 0.05
CA LEU A 111 -11.96 7.72 0.34
C LEU A 111 -11.84 6.31 -0.26
N LEU A 112 -12.93 5.54 -0.21
CA LEU A 112 -12.99 4.22 -0.82
C LEU A 112 -12.75 4.28 -2.34
N ASP A 113 -13.40 5.21 -3.04
CA ASP A 113 -13.19 5.42 -4.47
C ASP A 113 -11.74 5.83 -4.79
N LEU A 114 -11.14 6.70 -3.95
CA LEU A 114 -9.73 7.06 -4.07
C LEU A 114 -8.82 5.82 -3.92
N TYR A 115 -9.11 4.93 -2.97
CA TYR A 115 -8.36 3.67 -2.80
C TYR A 115 -8.54 2.72 -3.98
N LEU A 116 -9.75 2.63 -4.55
CA LEU A 116 -10.00 1.85 -5.77
C LEU A 116 -9.18 2.37 -6.95
N ASP A 117 -9.05 3.68 -7.09
CA ASP A 117 -8.19 4.30 -8.10
C ASP A 117 -6.72 3.94 -7.89
N LEU A 118 -6.23 4.03 -6.65
CA LEU A 118 -4.86 3.64 -6.32
C LEU A 118 -4.58 2.16 -6.63
N ILE A 119 -5.46 1.24 -6.24
CA ILE A 119 -5.34 -0.20 -6.56
C ILE A 119 -5.29 -0.40 -8.08
N THR A 120 -6.13 0.34 -8.83
CA THR A 120 -6.19 0.22 -10.29
C THR A 120 -4.90 0.66 -10.95
N ILE A 121 -4.28 1.75 -10.50
CA ILE A 121 -3.15 2.38 -11.19
C ILE A 121 -1.76 1.95 -10.69
N LEU A 122 -1.64 1.46 -9.46
CA LEU A 122 -0.37 1.01 -8.88
C LEU A 122 -0.02 -0.39 -9.37
N SER A 123 1.27 -0.62 -9.64
CA SER A 123 1.78 -1.95 -9.94
C SER A 123 2.11 -2.72 -8.66
N GLU A 124 2.17 -4.06 -8.72
CA GLU A 124 2.62 -4.87 -7.58
C GLU A 124 4.02 -4.49 -7.09
N LYS A 125 4.89 -4.05 -8.00
CA LYS A 125 6.22 -3.56 -7.65
C LYS A 125 6.16 -2.26 -6.84
N GLU A 126 5.25 -1.36 -7.19
CA GLU A 126 5.02 -0.12 -6.43
C GLU A 126 4.40 -0.39 -5.07
N LEU A 127 3.44 -1.30 -5.00
CA LEU A 127 2.87 -1.74 -3.72
C LEU A 127 3.95 -2.37 -2.82
N PHE A 128 4.83 -3.20 -3.38
CA PHE A 128 5.94 -3.77 -2.61
C PHE A 128 6.95 -2.71 -2.16
N ILE A 129 7.29 -1.74 -3.01
CA ILE A 129 8.13 -0.61 -2.64
C ILE A 129 7.48 0.19 -1.50
N LEU A 130 6.19 0.55 -1.65
CA LEU A 130 5.43 1.27 -0.64
C LEU A 130 5.39 0.51 0.69
N PHE A 131 5.12 -0.80 0.63
CA PHE A 131 5.13 -1.68 1.80
C PHE A 131 6.45 -1.60 2.55
N GLU A 132 7.58 -1.78 1.87
CA GLU A 132 8.90 -1.69 2.51
C GLU A 132 9.19 -0.26 3.05
N HIS A 133 8.58 0.77 2.45
CA HIS A 133 8.69 2.16 2.92
C HIS A 133 7.86 2.46 4.17
N ARG A 134 6.96 1.57 4.62
CA ARG A 134 6.26 1.69 5.91
C ARG A 134 7.21 1.84 7.10
N HIS A 135 8.44 1.32 6.96
CA HIS A 135 9.48 1.44 7.98
C HIS A 135 10.11 2.83 8.04
N PHE A 136 9.92 3.67 7.02
CA PHE A 136 10.48 5.01 6.92
C PHE A 136 9.42 6.07 7.19
N ASN A 137 8.81 6.04 8.37
CA ASN A 137 7.80 7.01 8.76
C ASN A 137 8.37 8.11 9.68
N SER A 138 7.48 8.93 10.25
CA SER A 138 7.87 10.03 11.14
C SER A 138 8.71 9.56 12.34
N LYS A 139 8.44 8.37 12.88
CA LYS A 139 9.22 7.78 13.98
C LYS A 139 10.65 7.45 13.55
N PHE A 140 10.82 6.81 12.40
CA PHE A 140 12.15 6.53 11.85
C PHE A 140 12.96 7.82 11.64
N GLN A 141 12.31 8.90 11.18
CA GLN A 141 12.98 10.18 10.99
C GLN A 141 13.40 10.82 12.31
N ARG A 142 12.55 10.78 13.35
CA ARG A 142 12.92 11.23 14.70
C ARG A 142 14.13 10.47 15.25
N GLU A 143 14.15 9.15 15.09
CA GLU A 143 15.27 8.30 15.54
C GLU A 143 16.56 8.57 14.75
N THR A 144 16.44 8.83 13.45
CA THR A 144 17.58 9.23 12.60
C THR A 144 18.15 10.58 13.02
N ASN A 145 17.30 11.56 13.32
CA ASN A 145 17.72 12.88 13.77
C ASN A 145 18.37 12.81 15.17
N LYS A 146 17.75 12.07 16.10
CA LYS A 146 18.31 11.82 17.43
C LYS A 146 19.71 11.21 17.34
N LYS A 147 19.89 10.19 16.50
CA LYS A 147 21.22 9.58 16.27
C LYS A 147 22.25 10.61 15.80
N ARG A 148 21.89 11.48 14.85
CA ARG A 148 22.79 12.53 14.34
C ARG A 148 23.12 13.60 15.38
N GLU A 149 22.20 13.90 16.30
CA GLU A 149 22.45 14.79 17.43
C GLU A 149 23.45 14.17 18.40
N LEU A 150 23.23 12.92 18.80
CA LEU A 150 24.14 12.18 19.68
C LEU A 150 25.54 12.02 19.05
N GLU A 151 25.62 11.75 17.74
CA GLU A 151 26.90 11.65 17.02
C GLU A 151 27.65 13.00 16.99
N ARG A 152 26.94 14.13 16.91
CA ARG A 152 27.54 15.47 16.99
C ARG A 152 28.03 15.79 18.40
N GLU A 153 27.22 15.49 19.41
CA GLU A 153 27.57 15.65 20.83
C GLU A 153 28.79 14.81 21.22
N LEU A 154 28.82 13.55 20.80
CA LEU A 154 29.99 12.69 21.02
C LEU A 154 31.23 13.27 20.34
N SER A 155 31.09 13.81 19.13
CA SER A 155 32.21 14.40 18.40
C SER A 155 32.74 15.66 19.10
N SER A 156 31.88 16.52 19.64
CA SER A 156 32.34 17.70 20.40
C SER A 156 33.07 17.31 21.68
N ILE A 157 32.55 16.33 22.44
CA ILE A 157 33.21 15.82 23.66
C ILE A 157 34.61 15.29 23.34
N LEU A 158 34.73 14.48 22.28
CA LEU A 158 36.03 13.93 21.87
C LEU A 158 37.03 15.01 21.42
N GLU A 159 36.55 16.11 20.81
CA GLU A 159 37.41 17.23 20.43
C GLU A 159 37.81 18.11 21.61
N GLU A 160 36.93 18.28 22.60
CA GLU A 160 37.25 18.96 23.87
C GLU A 160 38.30 18.17 24.67
N GLN A 161 38.13 16.86 24.80
CA GLN A 161 39.12 15.97 25.43
C GLN A 161 40.51 16.06 24.78
N LYS A 162 40.59 16.18 23.44
CA LYS A 162 41.87 16.35 22.73
C LYS A 162 42.55 17.69 23.02
N LYS A 163 41.77 18.74 23.32
CA LYS A 163 42.28 20.09 23.63
C LYS A 163 42.68 20.22 25.10
N GLU A 164 41.96 19.56 26.00
CA GLU A 164 42.13 19.64 27.45
C GLU A 164 43.08 18.58 28.02
N ASN A 165 44.27 18.40 27.46
CA ASN A 165 45.29 17.47 28.00
C ASN A 165 45.78 17.77 29.45
N PHE A 166 45.05 18.53 30.27
CA PHE A 166 45.41 18.90 31.63
C PHE A 166 44.23 18.82 32.64
N ILE A 167 44.27 17.74 33.43
CA ILE A 167 43.93 17.60 34.87
C ILE A 167 42.44 17.71 35.31
N THR A 168 41.90 16.57 35.79
CA THR A 168 40.93 16.40 36.91
C THR A 168 39.40 16.47 36.72
N GLU A 169 38.80 16.11 35.57
CA GLU A 169 37.34 15.78 35.51
C GLU A 169 36.97 14.48 34.75
N ASN A 170 37.91 13.56 34.55
CA ASN A 170 37.77 12.41 33.64
C ASN A 170 36.59 11.45 33.91
N SER A 171 36.16 11.21 35.16
CA SER A 171 35.21 10.11 35.45
C SER A 171 33.77 10.38 35.00
N LYS A 172 33.31 11.64 35.05
CA LYS A 172 31.96 12.02 34.58
C LYS A 172 31.89 12.08 33.06
N VAL A 173 32.96 12.58 32.42
CA VAL A 173 33.06 12.69 30.96
C VAL A 173 33.16 11.30 30.32
N GLU A 174 33.98 10.39 30.87
CA GLU A 174 34.03 8.98 30.42
C GLU A 174 32.68 8.26 30.59
N SER A 175 31.95 8.56 31.68
CA SER A 175 30.61 7.99 31.90
C SER A 175 29.58 8.48 30.87
N LEU A 176 29.64 9.76 30.49
CA LEU A 176 28.74 10.34 29.49
C LEU A 176 29.06 9.82 28.08
N GLU A 177 30.34 9.78 27.71
CA GLU A 177 30.83 9.23 26.44
C GLU A 177 30.37 7.78 26.25
N GLY A 178 30.50 6.96 27.30
CA GLY A 178 30.05 5.57 27.31
C GLY A 178 28.54 5.44 27.05
N LYS A 179 27.72 6.28 27.70
CA LYS A 179 26.26 6.30 27.51
C LYS A 179 25.89 6.69 26.07
N LEU A 180 26.49 7.76 25.54
CA LEU A 180 26.24 8.22 24.16
C LEU A 180 26.61 7.13 23.14
N LYS A 181 27.75 6.45 23.32
CA LYS A 181 28.17 5.35 22.45
C LYS A 181 27.19 4.18 22.45
N VAL A 182 26.66 3.82 23.63
CA VAL A 182 25.64 2.76 23.76
C VAL A 182 24.37 3.15 23.01
N GLU A 183 23.85 4.36 23.24
CA GLU A 183 22.61 4.81 22.61
C GLU A 183 22.74 4.95 21.07
N ILE A 184 23.87 5.47 20.58
CA ILE A 184 24.17 5.52 19.15
C ILE A 184 24.23 4.11 18.56
N LYS A 185 24.81 3.15 19.29
CA LYS A 185 24.90 1.75 18.85
C LYS A 185 23.51 1.12 18.75
N GLU A 186 22.65 1.29 19.76
CA GLU A 186 21.27 0.80 19.74
C GLU A 186 20.48 1.37 18.56
N LEU A 187 20.60 2.68 18.32
CA LEU A 187 19.97 3.33 17.16
C LEU A 187 20.54 2.82 15.83
N LYS A 188 21.85 2.56 15.73
CA LYS A 188 22.46 1.96 14.53
C LYS A 188 21.92 0.57 14.26
N GLU A 189 21.88 -0.29 15.26
CA GLU A 189 21.38 -1.66 15.15
C GLU A 189 19.92 -1.71 14.70
N LYS A 190 19.12 -0.73 15.12
CA LYS A 190 17.73 -0.59 14.68
C LYS A 190 17.57 -0.03 13.26
N LEU A 191 18.34 1.01 12.90
CA LEU A 191 18.12 1.76 11.65
C LEU A 191 18.88 1.19 10.45
N ASP A 192 20.09 0.66 10.64
CA ASP A 192 20.96 0.22 9.56
C ASP A 192 20.41 -0.97 8.74
N PRO A 193 19.76 -1.98 9.34
CA PRO A 193 19.16 -3.08 8.58
C PRO A 193 18.12 -2.63 7.55
N LEU A 194 17.44 -1.52 7.82
CA LEU A 194 16.38 -0.99 6.96
C LEU A 194 16.94 -0.28 5.72
N LYS A 195 18.20 0.18 5.74
CA LYS A 195 18.79 0.93 4.61
C LYS A 195 18.79 0.14 3.30
N LYS A 196 18.80 -1.19 3.35
CA LYS A 196 18.71 -2.04 2.16
C LYS A 196 17.41 -1.80 1.38
N ASN A 197 16.32 -1.47 2.07
CA ASN A 197 15.00 -1.21 1.48
C ASN A 197 14.97 0.11 0.68
N ARG A 198 16.03 0.93 0.75
CA ARG A 198 16.18 2.14 -0.08
C ARG A 198 17.06 1.90 -1.31
N LYS A 199 17.43 0.66 -1.60
CA LYS A 199 18.29 0.30 -2.74
C LYS A 199 17.49 -0.46 -3.80
N ALA A 200 17.73 -0.12 -5.06
CA ALA A 200 17.03 -0.76 -6.18
C ALA A 200 17.29 -2.28 -6.26
N ASP A 201 18.51 -2.72 -5.89
CA ASP A 201 18.90 -4.13 -5.88
C ASP A 201 18.02 -4.99 -4.96
N HIS A 202 17.51 -4.43 -3.86
CA HIS A 202 16.59 -5.13 -2.96
C HIS A 202 15.30 -5.55 -3.67
N TYR A 203 14.88 -4.80 -4.68
CA TYR A 203 13.65 -5.03 -5.44
C TYR A 203 13.89 -5.79 -6.76
N GLY A 204 15.15 -6.11 -7.07
CA GLY A 204 15.56 -6.74 -8.33
C GLY A 204 15.33 -5.85 -9.55
N ILE A 205 15.47 -4.53 -9.41
CA ILE A 205 15.24 -3.56 -10.49
C ILE A 205 16.41 -2.57 -10.61
N THR A 206 16.50 -1.85 -11.73
CA THR A 206 17.52 -0.82 -11.92
C THR A 206 17.22 0.43 -11.09
N ASN A 207 18.26 1.21 -10.78
CA ASN A 207 18.11 2.50 -10.10
C ASN A 207 17.15 3.45 -10.82
N GLN A 208 17.14 3.46 -12.15
CA GLN A 208 16.21 4.27 -12.95
C GLN A 208 14.75 3.84 -12.74
N LYS A 209 14.46 2.53 -12.79
CA LYS A 209 13.11 2.00 -12.54
C LYS A 209 12.67 2.24 -11.10
N PHE A 210 13.57 2.06 -10.14
CA PHE A 210 13.27 2.34 -8.73
C PHE A 210 12.95 3.82 -8.51
N MET A 211 13.71 4.72 -9.14
CA MET A 211 13.45 6.15 -9.10
C MET A 211 12.08 6.50 -9.68
N PHE A 212 11.75 5.95 -10.85
CA PHE A 212 10.45 6.13 -11.49
C PHE A 212 9.29 5.69 -10.58
N HIS A 213 9.39 4.53 -9.94
CA HIS A 213 8.35 4.07 -9.00
C HIS A 213 8.21 4.99 -7.78
N LYS A 214 9.32 5.46 -7.20
CA LYS A 214 9.27 6.43 -6.09
C LYS A 214 8.59 7.73 -6.50
N GLN A 215 8.86 8.23 -7.72
CA GLN A 215 8.21 9.43 -8.24
C GLN A 215 6.70 9.23 -8.46
N ARG A 216 6.28 8.07 -8.97
CA ARG A 216 4.85 7.73 -9.13
C ARG A 216 4.13 7.59 -7.80
N LEU A 217 4.78 7.04 -6.78
CA LEU A 217 4.24 6.95 -5.43
C LEU A 217 4.16 8.33 -4.77
N TYR A 218 5.19 9.16 -4.94
CA TYR A 218 5.20 10.56 -4.49
C TYR A 218 4.08 11.38 -5.12
N SER A 219 3.90 11.29 -6.44
CA SER A 219 2.86 12.05 -7.15
C SER A 219 1.43 11.64 -6.78
N LYS A 220 1.28 10.55 -6.01
CA LYS A 220 0.00 10.05 -5.49
C LYS A 220 -0.19 10.34 -4.00
N GLY A 221 0.72 11.10 -3.40
CA GLY A 221 0.69 11.42 -1.97
C GLY A 221 0.99 10.22 -1.07
N LEU A 222 1.53 9.11 -1.60
CA LEU A 222 1.82 7.90 -0.82
C LEU A 222 3.23 7.91 -0.21
N LEU A 223 4.13 8.66 -0.83
CA LEU A 223 5.46 8.93 -0.29
C LEU A 223 5.70 10.44 -0.24
N LEU A 224 6.62 10.84 0.62
CA LEU A 224 7.13 12.20 0.71
C LEU A 224 8.65 12.21 0.73
N ASP A 225 9.26 13.27 0.22
CA ASP A 225 10.71 13.40 0.12
C ASP A 225 11.24 14.27 1.27
N TYR A 226 11.88 13.63 2.25
CA TYR A 226 12.53 14.32 3.37
C TYR A 226 13.92 14.84 3.00
N GLY A 227 14.46 14.47 1.84
CA GLY A 227 15.76 14.92 1.35
C GLY A 227 15.72 16.30 0.68
N ILE A 228 14.53 16.80 0.29
CA ILE A 228 14.40 18.09 -0.40
C ILE A 228 14.98 19.21 0.47
N GLY A 229 15.90 19.98 -0.11
CA GLY A 229 16.57 21.10 0.56
C GLY A 229 17.78 20.71 1.43
N SER A 230 18.06 19.42 1.60
CA SER A 230 19.23 18.95 2.35
C SER A 230 20.49 18.95 1.48
N ILE A 231 21.60 19.47 2.01
CA ILE A 231 22.90 19.52 1.30
C ILE A 231 23.36 18.10 0.94
N GLY A 232 23.70 17.89 -0.34
CA GLY A 232 24.28 16.65 -0.83
C GLY A 232 23.29 15.53 -1.15
N TYR A 233 21.98 15.76 -1.00
CA TYR A 233 20.95 14.78 -1.34
C TYR A 233 20.32 15.06 -2.69
N LYS A 234 20.08 14.00 -3.47
CA LYS A 234 19.33 14.08 -4.72
C LYS A 234 17.84 13.99 -4.44
N ALA A 235 17.05 14.61 -5.31
CA ALA A 235 15.61 14.47 -5.28
C ALA A 235 15.21 12.99 -5.30
N PHE A 236 14.21 12.67 -4.48
CA PHE A 236 13.63 11.34 -4.25
C PHE A 236 14.60 10.31 -3.67
N GLU A 237 15.75 10.71 -3.13
CA GLU A 237 16.71 9.79 -2.52
C GLU A 237 16.25 9.31 -1.14
N ILE A 238 15.76 10.24 -0.30
CA ILE A 238 15.26 9.95 1.04
C ILE A 238 13.74 10.07 1.05
N MET A 239 13.09 9.00 0.60
CA MET A 239 11.64 8.89 0.67
C MET A 239 11.19 8.27 1.99
N SER A 240 10.03 8.74 2.43
CA SER A 240 9.26 8.23 3.56
C SER A 240 7.82 8.01 3.16
N ILE A 241 7.16 7.10 3.86
CA ILE A 241 5.72 6.93 3.71
C ILE A 241 4.98 8.12 4.35
N THR A 242 3.85 8.50 3.76
CA THR A 242 2.90 9.45 4.35
C THR A 242 1.91 8.72 5.26
N GLU A 243 1.18 9.45 6.10
CA GLU A 243 0.08 8.88 6.90
C GLU A 243 -0.99 8.25 5.98
N PHE A 244 -1.39 8.98 4.93
CA PHE A 244 -2.27 8.46 3.87
C PHE A 244 -1.73 7.17 3.21
N GLY A 245 -0.42 7.08 2.99
CA GLY A 245 0.23 5.86 2.48
C GLY A 245 0.16 4.69 3.46
N GLU A 246 0.29 4.94 4.76
CA GLU A 246 0.13 3.92 5.81
C GLU A 246 -1.33 3.45 5.89
N GLU A 247 -2.30 4.37 5.85
CA GLU A 247 -3.73 4.05 5.84
C GLU A 247 -4.12 3.22 4.60
N PHE A 248 -3.66 3.62 3.41
CA PHE A 248 -3.88 2.86 2.19
C PHE A 248 -3.28 1.44 2.27
N LEU A 249 -2.07 1.29 2.82
CA LEU A 249 -1.49 -0.04 3.05
C LEU A 249 -2.33 -0.86 4.05
N GLY A 250 -2.79 -0.24 5.13
CA GLY A 250 -3.67 -0.86 6.12
C GLY A 250 -4.98 -1.35 5.52
N PHE A 251 -5.57 -0.53 4.63
CA PHE A 251 -6.77 -0.89 3.88
C PHE A 251 -6.54 -2.12 3.00
N ILE A 252 -5.49 -2.14 2.17
CA ILE A 252 -5.24 -3.30 1.30
C ILE A 252 -4.74 -4.54 2.04
N MET A 253 -4.18 -4.41 3.25
CA MET A 253 -3.67 -5.55 4.04
C MET A 253 -4.69 -6.17 4.97
N SER A 254 -5.63 -5.37 5.49
CA SER A 254 -6.81 -5.90 6.19
C SER A 254 -7.71 -6.70 5.24
N ASN A 255 -7.52 -6.49 3.93
CA ASN A 255 -8.26 -7.07 2.83
C ASN A 255 -7.47 -8.16 2.07
N ASN A 256 -6.46 -8.80 2.67
CA ASN A 256 -5.82 -10.03 2.16
C ASN A 256 -5.79 -11.10 3.24
#